data_AF-A0A7W9E654-F1
#
_entry.id   AF-A0A7W9E654-F1
#
_cell.length_a   1.000
_cell.length_b   1.000
_cell.length_c   1.000
_cell.angle_alpha   90.00
_cell.angle_beta   90.00
_cell.angle_gamma   90.00
#
_symmetry.space_group_name_H-M   'P 1'
#
loop_
_entity.id
_entity.type
_entity.pdbx_description
1 polymer ?
#
loop_
_entity_poly.entity_id
_entity_poly.type
_entity_poly.pdbx_seq_one_letter_code
_entity_poly.pdbx_strand_id
1 'polypeptide(L)'
;MTQLDDKILMAWIDGELPPAEADRIKALIDASPSMTRRAESLRRLNTVTRDAFPCVADPRDLALAARISAARQPASWIARAGAALNTFTLPQRTAVWAGLVTAAFVGGMLLASGLEGRAARALMAPGGTVVDGDLLRVLDTRLAAQGPDAEGRSVGLTFQDQDARWCRTFEARAAGLAGLACRSGQAWQIVVMAPVPDAGPEVRQAGSALPGPVLDTVDEMVSAETLAPLDEAAARDAGWPTDRVPAN
;
A
#
# COMPACT_ATOMS: atom_id res chain seq x y z
N MET A 1 23.00 -10.49 36.11
CA MET A 1 23.40 -10.70 34.71
C MET A 1 22.69 -9.64 33.88
N THR A 2 23.39 -8.57 33.52
CA THR A 2 22.78 -7.44 32.81
C THR A 2 22.69 -7.82 31.33
N GLN A 3 21.49 -8.21 30.86
CA GLN A 3 21.26 -8.38 29.43
C GLN A 3 21.19 -7.00 28.77
N LEU A 4 22.08 -6.75 27.80
CA LEU A 4 21.97 -5.59 26.92
C LEU A 4 20.97 -5.91 25.81
N ASP A 5 20.13 -4.95 25.46
CA ASP A 5 19.17 -5.07 24.36
C ASP A 5 19.90 -5.30 23.03
N ASP A 6 19.41 -6.25 22.23
CA ASP A 6 19.92 -6.54 20.88
C ASP A 6 19.88 -5.29 19.99
N LYS A 7 18.92 -4.38 20.19
CA LYS A 7 18.86 -3.10 19.47
C LYS A 7 20.13 -2.27 19.68
N ILE A 8 20.58 -2.14 20.93
CA ILE A 8 21.78 -1.36 21.27
C ILE A 8 23.04 -2.08 20.77
N LEU A 9 23.05 -3.42 20.83
CA LEU A 9 24.15 -4.21 20.30
C LEU A 9 24.28 -4.08 18.78
N MET A 10 23.16 -4.07 18.04
CA MET A 10 23.14 -3.83 16.60
C MET A 10 23.57 -2.41 16.26
N ALA A 11 23.03 -1.40 16.95
CA ALA A 11 23.45 0.00 16.76
C ALA A 11 24.96 0.19 17.02
N TRP A 12 25.52 -0.52 18.00
CA TRP A 12 26.97 -0.52 18.24
C TRP A 12 27.75 -1.20 17.11
N ILE A 13 27.28 -2.34 16.60
CA ILE A 13 27.90 -3.05 15.48
C ILE A 13 27.89 -2.20 14.20
N ASP A 14 26.80 -1.48 13.95
CA ASP A 14 26.64 -0.62 12.77
C ASP A 14 27.31 0.75 12.91
N GLY A 15 27.86 1.09 14.09
CA GLY A 15 28.56 2.35 14.33
C GLY A 15 27.63 3.55 14.56
N GLU A 16 26.35 3.30 14.83
CA GLU A 16 25.30 4.29 15.01
C GLU A 16 25.22 4.87 16.44
N LEU A 17 26.05 4.35 17.37
CA LEU A 17 26.12 4.88 18.73
C LEU A 17 27.10 6.06 18.84
N PRO A 18 26.78 7.11 19.64
CA PRO A 18 27.73 8.15 19.99
C PRO A 18 29.00 7.56 20.63
N PRO A 19 30.19 8.16 20.42
CA PRO A 19 31.47 7.57 20.82
C PRO A 19 31.53 7.22 22.33
N ALA A 20 31.04 8.12 23.18
CA ALA A 20 31.01 7.88 24.63
C ALA A 20 30.08 6.73 25.06
N GLU A 21 29.03 6.47 24.28
CA GLU A 21 28.12 5.35 24.53
C GLU A 21 28.69 4.05 23.95
N ALA A 22 29.28 4.11 22.77
CA ALA A 22 29.97 2.98 22.15
C ALA A 22 31.08 2.41 23.04
N ASP A 23 31.87 3.27 23.71
CA ASP A 23 32.90 2.85 24.66
C ASP A 23 32.31 2.13 25.88
N ARG A 24 31.18 2.61 26.40
CA ARG A 24 30.47 1.96 27.52
C ARG A 24 29.94 0.59 27.11
N ILE A 25 29.31 0.51 25.95
CA ILE A 25 28.81 -0.76 25.40
C ILE A 25 29.95 -1.73 25.15
N LYS A 26 31.08 -1.25 24.62
CA LYS A 26 32.29 -2.07 24.45
C LYS A 26 32.76 -2.65 25.77
N ALA A 27 32.87 -1.83 26.83
CA ALA A 27 33.28 -2.31 28.15
C ALA A 27 32.32 -3.39 28.71
N LEU A 28 31.01 -3.24 28.48
CA LEU A 28 30.00 -4.24 28.88
C LEU A 28 30.12 -5.55 28.08
N ILE A 29 30.46 -5.47 26.79
CA ILE A 29 30.69 -6.65 25.95
C ILE A 29 31.97 -7.36 26.37
N ASP A 30 33.07 -6.63 26.58
CA ASP A 30 34.36 -7.16 27.01
C ASP A 30 34.27 -7.86 28.38
N ALA A 31 33.43 -7.34 29.27
CA ALA A 31 33.19 -7.93 30.59
C ALA A 31 32.31 -9.19 30.57
N SER A 32 31.73 -9.57 29.41
CA SER A 32 30.75 -10.66 29.32
C SER A 32 30.99 -11.59 28.11
N PRO A 33 31.47 -12.83 28.35
CA PRO A 33 31.67 -13.80 27.27
C PRO A 33 30.39 -14.15 26.48
N SER A 34 29.22 -14.11 27.12
CA SER A 34 27.95 -14.31 26.41
C SER A 34 27.62 -13.17 25.46
N MET A 35 27.92 -11.92 25.84
CA MET A 35 27.72 -10.75 24.99
C MET A 35 28.71 -10.74 23.82
N THR A 36 29.95 -11.14 24.05
CA THR A 36 30.96 -11.29 22.99
C THR A 36 30.47 -12.28 21.93
N ARG A 37 29.99 -13.48 22.33
CA ARG A 37 29.43 -14.47 21.39
C ARG A 37 28.19 -13.96 20.64
N ARG A 38 27.33 -13.19 21.31
CA ARG A 38 26.14 -12.59 20.66
C ARG A 38 26.54 -11.56 19.60
N ALA A 39 27.50 -10.69 19.92
CA ALA A 39 28.03 -9.69 19.00
C ALA A 39 28.68 -10.34 17.76
N GLU A 40 29.46 -11.40 17.96
CA GLU A 40 30.06 -12.18 16.87
C GLU A 40 29.00 -12.82 15.96
N SER A 41 27.95 -13.39 16.55
CA SER A 41 26.83 -13.97 15.78
C SER A 41 26.13 -12.93 14.90
N LEU A 42 25.87 -11.73 15.44
CA LEU A 42 25.26 -10.63 14.69
C LEU A 42 26.19 -10.10 13.58
N ARG A 43 27.50 -9.99 13.83
CA ARG A 43 28.49 -9.62 12.80
C ARG A 43 28.55 -10.63 11.67
N ARG A 44 28.52 -11.93 12.00
CA ARG A 44 28.48 -13.00 10.98
C ARG A 44 27.23 -12.89 10.12
N LEU A 45 26.07 -12.65 10.73
CA LEU A 45 24.81 -12.46 10.00
C LEU A 45 24.88 -11.23 9.09
N ASN A 46 25.36 -10.09 9.59
CA ASN A 46 25.55 -8.87 8.79
C ASN A 46 26.47 -9.13 7.57
N THR A 47 27.56 -9.88 7.78
CA THR A 47 28.49 -10.25 6.70
C THR A 47 27.79 -11.10 5.63
N VAL A 48 27.11 -12.18 6.03
CA VAL A 48 26.37 -13.06 5.10
C VAL A 48 25.34 -12.28 4.29
N THR A 49 24.59 -11.38 4.94
CA THR A 49 23.59 -10.54 4.25
C THR A 49 24.24 -9.60 3.24
N ARG A 50 25.33 -8.93 3.60
CA ARG A 50 26.05 -8.03 2.67
C ARG A 50 26.64 -8.77 1.48
N ASP A 51 27.16 -9.98 1.71
CA ASP A 51 27.71 -10.82 0.66
C ASP A 51 26.63 -11.34 -0.29
N ALA A 52 25.44 -11.69 0.25
CA ALA A 52 24.29 -12.14 -0.55
C ALA A 52 23.64 -11.01 -1.35
N PHE A 53 23.66 -9.78 -0.82
CA PHE A 53 23.03 -8.60 -1.42
C PHE A 53 24.05 -7.47 -1.57
N PRO A 54 24.99 -7.57 -2.53
CA PRO A 54 25.99 -6.54 -2.74
C PRO A 54 25.30 -5.22 -3.09
N CYS A 55 25.54 -4.18 -2.28
CA CYS A 55 25.07 -2.83 -2.58
C CYS A 55 25.90 -2.25 -3.73
N VAL A 56 25.41 -2.41 -4.96
CA VAL A 56 25.99 -1.77 -6.14
C VAL A 56 25.47 -0.34 -6.21
N ALA A 57 26.38 0.63 -6.22
CA ALA A 57 26.01 2.04 -6.40
C ALA A 57 25.36 2.23 -7.76
N ASP A 58 24.12 2.73 -7.78
CA ASP A 58 23.42 3.09 -9.00
C ASP A 58 23.70 4.56 -9.32
N PRO A 59 24.05 4.92 -10.57
CA PRO A 59 24.20 6.32 -10.98
C PRO A 59 22.99 7.21 -10.65
N ARG A 60 21.79 6.62 -10.49
CA ARG A 60 20.55 7.30 -10.12
C ARG A 60 20.45 7.63 -8.64
N ASP A 61 21.24 6.99 -7.77
CA ASP A 61 21.16 7.17 -6.32
C ASP A 61 21.43 8.62 -5.92
N LEU A 62 22.40 9.27 -6.56
CA LEU A 62 22.71 10.69 -6.32
C LEU A 62 21.55 11.61 -6.72
N ALA A 63 20.93 11.35 -7.87
CA ALA A 63 19.80 12.13 -8.35
C ALA A 63 18.57 11.94 -7.44
N LEU A 64 18.35 10.72 -6.95
CA LEU A 64 17.29 10.41 -6.00
C LEU A 64 17.54 11.08 -4.63
N ALA A 65 18.76 10.97 -4.09
CA ALA A 65 19.15 11.61 -2.83
C ALA A 65 18.96 13.13 -2.89
N ALA A 66 19.35 13.77 -4.00
CA ALA A 66 19.12 15.18 -4.23
C ALA A 66 17.63 15.54 -4.18
N ARG A 67 16.76 14.76 -4.84
CA ARG A 67 15.30 14.98 -4.80
C ARG A 67 14.71 14.81 -3.40
N ILE A 68 15.14 13.80 -2.65
CA ILE A 68 14.68 13.55 -1.26
C ILE A 68 15.09 14.72 -0.35
N SER A 69 16.33 15.19 -0.47
CA SER A 69 16.83 16.32 0.32
C SER A 69 16.10 17.62 -0.03
N ALA A 70 15.81 17.86 -1.31
CA ALA A 70 15.07 19.04 -1.77
C ALA A 70 13.60 19.04 -1.33
N ALA A 71 12.97 17.86 -1.23
CA ALA A 71 11.62 17.72 -0.71
C ALA A 71 11.52 18.03 0.79
N ARG A 72 12.64 17.96 1.52
CA ARG A 72 12.73 18.29 2.94
C ARG A 72 12.92 19.81 3.13
N GLN A 73 11.96 20.59 2.62
CA GLN A 73 11.93 22.02 2.93
C GLN A 73 11.66 22.23 4.43
N PRO A 74 12.32 23.21 5.09
CA PRO A 74 11.99 23.56 6.46
C PRO A 74 10.51 23.96 6.52
N ALA A 75 9.79 23.42 7.51
CA ALA A 75 8.38 23.72 7.74
C ALA A 75 8.15 25.23 7.65
N SER A 76 7.32 25.63 6.68
CA SER A 76 6.99 27.03 6.44
C SER A 76 6.46 27.66 7.73
N TRP A 77 6.67 28.97 7.89
CA TRP A 77 6.15 29.72 9.04
C TRP A 77 4.62 29.54 9.22
N ILE A 78 3.91 29.23 8.14
CA ILE A 78 2.48 28.90 8.10
C ILE A 78 2.18 27.59 8.88
N ALA A 79 3.02 26.57 8.76
CA ALA A 79 2.89 25.33 9.52
C ALA A 79 3.13 25.53 11.04
N ARG A 80 4.02 26.45 11.40
CA ARG A 80 4.24 26.86 12.80
C ARG A 80 3.07 27.67 13.36
N ALA A 81 2.46 28.55 12.55
CA ALA A 81 1.28 29.31 12.94
C ALA A 81 0.04 28.40 13.14
N GLY A 82 -0.13 27.37 12.31
CA GLY A 82 -1.21 26.38 12.47
C GLY A 82 -1.13 25.59 13.77
N ALA A 83 0.08 25.26 14.25
CA ALA A 83 0.27 24.59 15.53
C ALA A 83 -0.08 25.49 16.74
N ALA A 84 0.14 26.80 16.64
CA ALA A 84 -0.22 27.78 17.68
C ALA A 84 -1.74 28.03 17.76
N LEU A 85 -2.47 27.82 16.66
CA LEU A 85 -3.93 27.89 16.63
C LEU A 85 -4.61 26.65 17.22
N ASN A 86 -3.92 25.49 17.23
CA ASN A 86 -4.44 24.26 17.82
C ASN A 86 -4.29 24.21 19.36
N THR A 87 -3.55 25.15 19.96
CA THR A 87 -3.47 25.29 21.42
C THR A 87 -4.56 26.19 22.01
N PHE A 88 -5.40 26.81 21.19
CA PHE A 88 -6.62 27.47 21.67
C PHE A 88 -7.69 26.41 21.93
N THR A 89 -7.69 25.88 23.14
CA THR A 89 -8.78 25.07 23.69
C THR A 89 -10.09 25.84 23.58
N LEU A 90 -11.00 25.38 22.71
CA LEU A 90 -12.36 25.94 22.63
C LEU A 90 -13.10 25.68 23.95
N PRO A 91 -13.74 26.70 24.55
CA PRO A 91 -14.45 26.54 25.83
C PRO A 91 -15.68 25.64 25.71
N GLN A 92 -15.89 24.85 26.77
CA GLN A 92 -16.96 23.89 26.99
C GLN A 92 -18.38 24.51 26.97
N ARG A 93 -18.92 24.76 25.78
CA ARG A 93 -20.36 25.04 25.57
C ARG A 93 -20.91 24.16 24.47
N THR A 94 -20.85 22.85 24.70
CA THR A 94 -21.28 21.77 23.80
C THR A 94 -22.79 21.49 23.80
N ALA A 95 -23.59 22.18 24.61
CA ALA A 95 -25.03 21.91 24.71
C ALA A 95 -25.88 22.58 23.62
N VAL A 96 -25.43 23.68 23.00
CA VAL A 96 -26.24 24.43 22.02
C VAL A 96 -26.08 23.90 20.59
N TRP A 97 -24.95 23.26 20.26
CA TRP A 97 -24.71 22.69 18.93
C TRP A 97 -25.27 21.27 18.74
N ALA A 98 -25.55 20.54 19.82
CA ALA A 98 -26.11 19.20 19.77
C ALA A 98 -27.56 19.15 19.21
N GLY A 99 -28.31 20.25 19.34
CA GLY A 99 -29.66 20.37 18.77
C GLY A 99 -29.69 20.60 17.25
N LEU A 100 -28.63 21.17 16.68
CA LEU A 100 -28.59 21.49 15.24
C LEU A 100 -28.09 20.30 14.40
N VAL A 101 -27.24 19.44 14.99
CA VAL A 101 -26.77 18.20 14.35
C VAL A 101 -27.89 17.16 14.25
N THR A 102 -28.77 17.06 15.25
CA THR A 102 -29.91 16.12 15.22
C THR A 102 -31.00 16.54 14.22
N ALA A 103 -31.29 17.84 14.09
CA ALA A 103 -32.20 18.35 13.06
C ALA A 103 -31.64 18.17 11.62
N ALA A 104 -30.32 18.32 11.43
CA ALA A 104 -29.67 18.07 10.14
C ALA A 104 -29.63 16.57 9.78
N PHE A 105 -29.50 15.67 10.76
CA PHE A 105 -29.50 14.23 10.53
C PHE A 105 -30.88 13.70 10.11
N VAL A 106 -31.94 14.14 10.80
CA VAL A 106 -33.33 13.75 10.43
C VAL A 106 -33.78 14.42 9.13
N GLY A 107 -33.40 15.69 8.90
CA GLY A 107 -33.66 16.38 7.63
C GLY A 107 -32.91 15.78 6.44
N GLY A 108 -31.64 15.39 6.64
CA GLY A 108 -30.83 14.72 5.63
C GLY A 108 -31.36 13.33 5.25
N MET A 109 -31.93 12.58 6.20
CA MET A 109 -32.47 11.24 5.93
C MET A 109 -33.78 11.29 5.12
N LEU A 110 -34.57 12.37 5.25
CA LEU A 110 -35.78 12.60 4.44
C LEU A 110 -35.48 13.19 3.04
N LEU A 111 -34.41 13.98 2.90
CA LEU A 111 -33.90 14.43 1.60
C LEU A 111 -33.20 13.30 0.81
N ALA A 112 -32.60 12.32 1.50
CA ALA A 112 -31.99 11.15 0.87
C ALA A 112 -33.03 10.24 0.18
N SER A 113 -34.25 10.12 0.72
CA SER A 113 -35.35 9.39 0.05
C SER A 113 -35.93 10.10 -1.17
N GLY A 114 -35.63 11.39 -1.38
CA GLY A 114 -36.07 12.16 -2.55
C GLY A 114 -35.02 12.26 -3.67
N LEU A 115 -33.80 11.77 -3.43
CA LEU A 115 -32.66 11.83 -4.34
C LEU A 115 -32.33 10.46 -4.98
N GLU A 116 -33.31 9.55 -5.06
CA GLU A 116 -33.25 8.26 -5.77
C GLU A 116 -33.06 8.38 -7.31
N GLY A 117 -32.70 9.56 -7.81
CA GLY A 117 -32.58 9.84 -9.23
C GLY A 117 -31.16 9.87 -9.81
N ARG A 118 -30.08 9.66 -9.04
CA ARG A 118 -28.71 9.78 -9.58
C ARG A 118 -27.60 8.93 -8.97
N ALA A 119 -27.94 7.92 -8.16
CA ALA A 119 -27.02 6.82 -7.91
C ALA A 119 -26.88 6.03 -9.22
N ALA A 120 -25.72 6.15 -9.88
CA ALA A 120 -25.36 5.29 -10.99
C ALA A 120 -25.62 3.84 -10.56
N ARG A 121 -26.61 3.22 -11.20
CA ARG A 121 -26.94 1.81 -11.07
C ARG A 121 -25.71 0.99 -11.47
N ALA A 122 -24.85 0.67 -10.51
CA ALA A 122 -24.05 -0.54 -10.59
C ALA A 122 -25.03 -1.69 -10.33
N LEU A 123 -25.75 -2.08 -11.38
CA LEU A 123 -26.58 -3.27 -11.37
C LEU A 123 -25.66 -4.48 -11.19
N MET A 124 -25.79 -5.14 -10.04
CA MET A 124 -25.47 -6.56 -9.93
C MET A 124 -26.35 -7.31 -10.93
N ALA A 125 -25.75 -7.73 -12.05
CA ALA A 125 -26.32 -8.80 -12.86
C ALA A 125 -26.00 -10.14 -12.18
N PRO A 126 -26.95 -11.06 -12.02
CA PRO A 126 -26.64 -12.43 -11.68
C PRO A 126 -25.79 -12.99 -12.84
N GLY A 127 -24.49 -13.16 -12.62
CA GLY A 127 -23.51 -13.52 -13.66
C GLY A 127 -22.28 -12.60 -13.80
N GLY A 128 -22.10 -11.61 -12.92
CA GLY A 128 -20.79 -10.97 -12.69
C GLY A 128 -20.19 -10.24 -13.91
N THR A 129 -21.01 -9.76 -14.83
CA THR A 129 -20.54 -8.95 -15.96
C THR A 129 -20.23 -7.52 -15.49
N VAL A 130 -19.01 -7.05 -15.77
CA VAL A 130 -18.63 -5.64 -15.54
C VAL A 130 -19.49 -4.77 -16.46
N VAL A 131 -20.28 -3.84 -15.89
CA VAL A 131 -21.13 -2.91 -16.66
C VAL A 131 -20.40 -1.58 -16.95
N ASP A 132 -19.24 -1.34 -16.34
CA ASP A 132 -18.40 -0.17 -16.60
C ASP A 132 -17.38 -0.46 -17.73
N GLY A 133 -17.65 0.08 -18.92
CA GLY A 133 -16.79 -0.07 -20.10
C GLY A 133 -15.41 0.58 -19.95
N ASP A 134 -15.28 1.64 -19.13
CA ASP A 134 -14.00 2.26 -18.88
C ASP A 134 -13.13 1.38 -17.96
N LEU A 135 -13.74 0.76 -16.94
CA LEU A 135 -13.05 -0.22 -16.10
C LEU A 135 -12.58 -1.42 -16.92
N LEU A 136 -13.40 -1.91 -17.84
CA LEU A 136 -13.00 -2.96 -18.78
C LEU A 136 -11.80 -2.56 -19.63
N ARG A 137 -11.77 -1.32 -20.14
CA ARG A 137 -10.62 -0.81 -20.89
C ARG A 137 -9.37 -0.74 -20.02
N VAL A 138 -9.48 -0.33 -18.75
CA VAL A 138 -8.35 -0.32 -17.80
C VAL A 138 -7.84 -1.74 -17.57
N LEU A 139 -8.73 -2.70 -17.30
CA LEU A 139 -8.41 -4.10 -17.12
C LEU A 139 -7.80 -4.75 -18.37
N ASP A 140 -8.10 -4.24 -19.57
CA ASP A 140 -7.58 -4.80 -20.82
C ASP A 140 -6.25 -4.16 -21.27
N THR A 141 -6.07 -2.86 -21.03
CA THR A 141 -4.96 -2.10 -21.68
C THR A 141 -3.87 -1.61 -20.72
N ARG A 142 -4.21 -1.31 -19.47
CA ARG A 142 -3.26 -0.75 -18.49
C ARG A 142 -2.42 -1.87 -17.91
N LEU A 143 -1.20 -1.55 -17.50
CA LEU A 143 -0.31 -2.45 -16.74
C LEU A 143 -0.41 -2.10 -15.24
N ALA A 144 -0.16 -3.08 -14.37
CA ALA A 144 -0.14 -2.87 -12.92
C ALA A 144 0.88 -1.79 -12.52
N ALA A 145 2.02 -1.73 -13.21
CA ALA A 145 3.08 -0.75 -12.96
C ALA A 145 2.73 0.70 -13.37
N GLN A 146 1.64 0.95 -14.09
CA GLN A 146 1.31 2.29 -14.62
C GLN A 146 0.55 3.17 -13.63
N GLY A 147 0.02 2.60 -12.54
CA GLY A 147 -0.78 3.35 -11.57
C GLY A 147 -2.14 3.85 -12.11
N PRO A 148 -2.80 4.78 -11.41
CA PRO A 148 -4.17 5.22 -11.73
C PRO A 148 -4.26 6.02 -13.03
N ASP A 149 -5.38 5.85 -13.74
CA ASP A 149 -5.81 6.72 -14.85
C ASP A 149 -6.32 8.08 -14.34
N ALA A 150 -6.77 8.93 -15.27
CA ALA A 150 -7.25 10.27 -14.95
C ALA A 150 -8.46 10.24 -14.00
N GLU A 151 -9.23 9.16 -14.01
CA GLU A 151 -10.41 8.92 -13.19
C GLU A 151 -10.11 8.09 -11.93
N GLY A 152 -8.82 7.82 -11.65
CA GLY A 152 -8.40 7.11 -10.44
C GLY A 152 -8.60 5.59 -10.50
N ARG A 153 -8.73 5.00 -11.69
CA ARG A 153 -8.80 3.55 -11.91
C ARG A 153 -7.41 2.98 -12.17
N SER A 154 -7.05 1.92 -11.47
CA SER A 154 -5.75 1.26 -11.59
C SER A 154 -5.85 -0.24 -11.51
N VAL A 155 -4.83 -0.93 -12.02
CA VAL A 155 -4.62 -2.36 -11.79
C VAL A 155 -3.52 -2.53 -10.75
N GLY A 156 -3.72 -3.45 -9.80
CA GLY A 156 -2.76 -3.70 -8.72
C GLY A 156 -1.87 -4.94 -8.98
N LEU A 157 -2.50 -6.08 -9.22
CA LEU A 157 -1.86 -7.38 -9.42
C LEU A 157 -2.43 -8.07 -10.65
N THR A 158 -1.59 -8.84 -11.34
CA THR A 158 -1.98 -9.72 -12.46
C THR A 158 -1.42 -11.11 -12.20
N PHE A 159 -2.27 -12.14 -12.27
CA PHE A 159 -1.89 -13.53 -12.03
C PHE A 159 -2.80 -14.49 -12.80
N GLN A 160 -2.48 -15.78 -12.79
CA GLN A 160 -3.35 -16.83 -13.31
C GLN A 160 -3.99 -17.64 -12.17
N ASP A 161 -5.28 -17.93 -12.30
CA ASP A 161 -5.94 -18.88 -11.40
C ASP A 161 -5.57 -20.33 -11.73
N GLN A 162 -6.10 -21.26 -10.94
CA GLN A 162 -5.84 -22.70 -11.10
C GLN A 162 -6.29 -23.24 -12.48
N ASP A 163 -7.26 -22.58 -13.12
CA ASP A 163 -7.78 -22.90 -14.45
C ASP A 163 -7.02 -22.18 -15.58
N ALA A 164 -5.87 -21.56 -15.27
CA ALA A 164 -5.07 -20.76 -16.20
C ALA A 164 -5.82 -19.55 -16.79
N ARG A 165 -6.84 -19.04 -16.09
CA ARG A 165 -7.50 -17.79 -16.46
C ARG A 165 -6.75 -16.62 -15.86
N TRP A 166 -6.59 -15.56 -16.66
CA TRP A 166 -6.02 -14.31 -16.19
C TRP A 166 -6.94 -13.63 -15.18
N CYS A 167 -6.42 -13.30 -14.01
CA CYS A 167 -7.12 -12.55 -12.99
C CYS A 167 -6.30 -11.29 -12.64
N ARG A 168 -7.01 -10.16 -12.52
CA ARG A 168 -6.43 -8.85 -12.25
C ARG A 168 -7.18 -8.15 -11.13
N THR A 169 -6.46 -7.63 -10.15
CA THR A 169 -7.04 -6.79 -9.11
C THR A 169 -7.14 -5.36 -9.61
N PHE A 170 -8.18 -4.64 -9.23
CA PHE A 170 -8.39 -3.26 -9.63
C PHE A 170 -8.81 -2.40 -8.45
N GLU A 171 -8.49 -1.11 -8.56
CA GLU A 171 -9.05 -0.06 -7.70
C GLU A 171 -9.72 0.99 -8.59
N ALA A 172 -10.93 1.40 -8.25
CA ALA A 172 -11.68 2.48 -8.87
C ALA A 172 -11.92 3.55 -7.80
N ARG A 173 -10.92 4.42 -7.57
CA ARG A 173 -10.90 5.34 -6.43
C ARG A 173 -12.05 6.32 -6.43
N ALA A 174 -12.41 6.88 -7.60
CA ALA A 174 -13.55 7.80 -7.72
C ALA A 174 -14.89 7.14 -7.34
N ALA A 175 -14.99 5.82 -7.49
CA ALA A 175 -16.16 5.05 -7.10
C ALA A 175 -16.05 4.48 -5.67
N GLY A 176 -14.91 4.64 -5.00
CA GLY A 176 -14.66 4.07 -3.67
C GLY A 176 -14.71 2.54 -3.65
N LEU A 177 -14.29 1.88 -4.74
CA LEU A 177 -14.39 0.43 -4.91
C LEU A 177 -13.05 -0.18 -5.30
N ALA A 178 -12.82 -1.42 -4.90
CA ALA A 178 -11.77 -2.27 -5.41
C ALA A 178 -12.27 -3.71 -5.54
N GLY A 179 -11.60 -4.50 -6.36
CA GLY A 179 -12.05 -5.86 -6.61
C GLY A 179 -11.05 -6.70 -7.38
N LEU A 180 -11.49 -7.91 -7.70
CA LEU A 180 -10.80 -8.88 -8.54
C LEU A 180 -11.69 -9.19 -9.74
N ALA A 181 -11.12 -9.14 -10.93
CA ALA A 181 -11.77 -9.57 -12.15
C ALA A 181 -10.95 -10.64 -12.85
N CYS A 182 -11.62 -11.68 -13.35
CA CYS A 182 -10.99 -12.74 -14.13
C CYS A 182 -11.49 -12.74 -15.56
N ARG A 183 -10.61 -13.09 -16.50
CA ARG A 183 -10.88 -13.13 -17.92
C ARG A 183 -11.71 -14.37 -18.25
N SER A 184 -12.79 -14.14 -18.99
CA SER A 184 -13.73 -15.14 -19.47
C SER A 184 -13.96 -14.91 -20.97
N GLY A 185 -13.24 -15.67 -21.79
CA GLY A 185 -13.17 -15.43 -23.23
C GLY A 185 -12.56 -14.06 -23.55
N GLN A 186 -13.37 -13.15 -24.08
CA GLN A 186 -12.97 -11.79 -24.48
C GLN A 186 -13.41 -10.70 -23.49
N ALA A 187 -14.03 -11.09 -22.37
CA ALA A 187 -14.52 -10.14 -21.37
C ALA A 187 -13.90 -10.41 -20.01
N TRP A 188 -13.81 -9.36 -19.19
CA TRP A 188 -13.49 -9.50 -17.77
C TRP A 188 -14.78 -9.64 -16.96
N GLN A 189 -14.80 -10.61 -16.04
CA GLN A 189 -15.90 -10.84 -15.10
C GLN A 189 -15.43 -10.51 -13.68
N ILE A 190 -16.22 -9.75 -12.93
CA ILE A 190 -15.91 -9.43 -11.53
C ILE A 190 -16.20 -10.66 -10.69
N VAL A 191 -15.20 -11.13 -9.95
CA VAL A 191 -15.33 -12.23 -8.99
C VAL A 191 -15.74 -11.71 -7.63
N VAL A 192 -15.05 -10.67 -7.15
CA VAL A 192 -15.33 -10.02 -5.88
C VAL A 192 -15.08 -8.53 -6.00
N MET A 193 -15.87 -7.74 -5.28
CA MET A 193 -15.65 -6.32 -5.12
C MET A 193 -16.06 -5.88 -3.72
N ALA A 194 -15.35 -4.89 -3.19
CA ALA A 194 -15.60 -4.34 -1.87
C ALA A 194 -15.32 -2.83 -1.86
N PRO A 195 -16.00 -2.07 -0.99
CA PRO A 195 -15.73 -0.66 -0.82
C PRO A 195 -14.33 -0.45 -0.25
N VAL A 196 -13.62 0.54 -0.79
CA VAL A 196 -12.34 1.01 -0.27
C VAL A 196 -12.62 2.23 0.62
N PRO A 197 -12.20 2.22 1.89
CA PRO A 197 -12.33 3.40 2.73
C PRO A 197 -11.47 4.54 2.17
N ASP A 198 -12.03 5.74 2.10
CA ASP A 198 -11.29 6.95 1.76
C ASP A 198 -10.10 7.11 2.72
N ALA A 199 -8.87 6.95 2.24
CA ALA A 199 -7.74 7.36 3.07
C ALA A 199 -7.69 8.89 3.08
N GLY A 200 -7.73 9.44 4.28
CA GLY A 200 -7.47 10.85 4.54
C GLY A 200 -6.06 11.30 4.09
N PRO A 201 -5.71 12.57 4.35
CA PRO A 201 -4.51 13.22 3.82
C PRO A 201 -3.17 12.70 4.41
N GLU A 202 -3.18 11.58 5.12
CA GLU A 202 -2.00 10.98 5.72
C GLU A 202 -1.17 10.23 4.67
N VAL A 203 0.15 10.21 4.88
CA VAL A 203 1.13 9.57 4.01
C VAL A 203 0.75 8.11 3.80
N ARG A 204 0.32 7.76 2.59
CA ARG A 204 -0.11 6.40 2.23
C ARG A 204 1.09 5.56 1.81
N GLN A 205 1.17 4.35 2.34
CA GLN A 205 2.13 3.33 1.91
C GLN A 205 1.93 2.99 0.43
N ALA A 206 3.03 2.75 -0.30
CA ALA A 206 3.00 2.35 -1.70
C ALA A 206 2.54 0.88 -1.80
N GLY A 207 1.23 0.66 -1.75
CA GLY A 207 0.59 -0.64 -1.91
C GLY A 207 -0.89 -0.45 -2.22
N SER A 208 -1.45 -1.35 -3.04
CA SER A 208 -2.88 -1.35 -3.32
C SER A 208 -3.65 -1.57 -2.01
N ALA A 209 -4.56 -0.67 -1.65
CA ALA A 209 -5.42 -0.82 -0.48
C ALA A 209 -6.61 -1.71 -0.84
N LEU A 210 -6.31 -2.94 -1.26
CA LEU A 210 -7.33 -3.95 -1.52
C LEU A 210 -8.01 -4.30 -0.20
N PRO A 211 -9.36 -4.25 -0.15
CA PRO A 211 -10.11 -4.67 1.03
C PRO A 211 -9.87 -6.14 1.35
N GLY A 212 -9.93 -6.50 2.63
CA GLY A 212 -9.73 -7.88 3.11
C GLY A 212 -10.44 -8.97 2.28
N PRO A 213 -11.74 -8.84 1.99
CA PRO A 213 -12.46 -9.84 1.19
C PRO A 213 -11.88 -10.05 -0.23
N VAL A 214 -11.28 -9.01 -0.81
CA VAL A 214 -10.62 -9.10 -2.12
C VAL A 214 -9.29 -9.83 -1.99
N LEU A 215 -8.50 -9.51 -0.95
CA LEU A 215 -7.23 -10.20 -0.67
C LEU A 215 -7.46 -11.69 -0.37
N ASP A 216 -8.44 -12.03 0.46
CA ASP A 216 -8.79 -13.41 0.78
C ASP A 216 -9.13 -14.21 -0.50
N THR A 217 -9.89 -13.60 -1.41
CA THR A 217 -10.24 -14.24 -2.70
C THR A 217 -9.01 -14.38 -3.61
N VAL A 218 -8.09 -13.41 -3.60
CA VAL A 218 -6.83 -13.51 -4.36
C VAL A 218 -6.00 -14.69 -3.83
N ASP A 219 -5.85 -14.81 -2.51
CA ASP A 219 -5.08 -15.87 -1.87
C ASP A 219 -5.65 -17.26 -2.15
N GLU A 220 -6.98 -17.40 -2.25
CA GLU A 220 -7.64 -18.66 -2.63
C GLU A 220 -7.44 -19.02 -4.11
N MET A 221 -7.43 -18.02 -5.00
CA MET A 221 -7.43 -18.24 -6.46
C MET A 221 -6.03 -18.31 -7.06
N VAL A 222 -5.04 -17.63 -6.48
CA VAL A 222 -3.70 -17.51 -7.05
C VAL A 222 -3.02 -18.88 -7.14
N SER A 223 -2.68 -19.30 -8.36
CA SER A 223 -2.07 -20.62 -8.59
C SER A 223 -0.54 -20.58 -8.71
N ALA A 224 0.03 -19.40 -8.93
CA ALA A 224 1.44 -19.18 -9.20
C ALA A 224 1.90 -17.78 -8.77
N GLU A 225 3.16 -17.45 -9.01
CA GLU A 225 3.70 -16.12 -8.74
C GLU A 225 3.00 -15.03 -9.59
N THR A 226 2.82 -13.86 -8.99
CA THR A 226 2.25 -12.70 -9.68
C THR A 226 3.16 -12.25 -10.81
N LEU A 227 2.59 -11.80 -11.93
CA LEU A 227 3.38 -11.42 -13.09
C LEU A 227 4.25 -10.20 -12.83
N ALA A 228 5.51 -10.28 -13.28
CA ALA A 228 6.38 -9.12 -13.38
C ALA A 228 5.89 -8.17 -14.50
N PRO A 229 6.23 -6.87 -14.44
CA PRO A 229 5.70 -5.86 -15.38
C PRO A 229 6.00 -6.14 -16.86
N LEU A 230 7.14 -6.77 -17.19
CA LEU A 230 7.50 -7.11 -18.56
C LEU A 230 6.65 -8.28 -19.10
N ASP A 231 6.43 -9.30 -18.28
CA ASP A 231 5.61 -10.46 -18.64
C ASP A 231 4.13 -10.09 -18.76
N GLU A 232 3.66 -9.17 -17.90
CA GLU A 232 2.32 -8.61 -18.00
C GLU A 232 2.11 -7.86 -19.32
N ALA A 233 3.09 -7.06 -19.75
CA ALA A 233 3.02 -6.37 -21.04
C ALA A 233 2.98 -7.36 -22.21
N ALA A 234 3.78 -8.42 -22.17
CA ALA A 234 3.77 -9.46 -23.19
C ALA A 234 2.42 -10.21 -23.25
N ALA A 235 1.86 -10.58 -22.09
CA ALA A 235 0.55 -11.23 -22.00
C ALA A 235 -0.56 -10.33 -22.57
N ARG A 236 -0.56 -9.04 -22.24
CA ARG A 236 -1.49 -8.05 -22.79
C ARG A 236 -1.38 -7.95 -24.31
N ASP A 237 -0.16 -7.79 -24.83
CA ASP A 237 0.09 -7.59 -26.26
C ASP A 237 -0.25 -8.85 -27.08
N ALA A 238 -0.16 -10.03 -26.46
CA ALA A 238 -0.62 -11.31 -27.01
C ALA A 238 -2.14 -11.53 -26.88
N GLY A 239 -2.90 -10.56 -26.35
CA GLY A 239 -4.35 -10.67 -26.19
C GLY A 239 -4.78 -11.61 -25.06
N TRP A 240 -3.94 -11.75 -24.03
CA TRP A 240 -4.17 -12.54 -22.82
C TRP A 240 -4.46 -14.02 -23.12
N PRO A 241 -3.45 -14.77 -23.56
CA PRO A 241 -3.59 -16.16 -24.00
C PRO A 241 -3.93 -17.09 -22.82
N THR A 242 -4.61 -18.21 -23.06
CA THR A 242 -5.10 -19.11 -22.00
C THR A 242 -4.09 -20.19 -21.59
N ASP A 243 -2.84 -20.09 -22.04
CA ASP A 243 -1.78 -21.02 -21.68
C ASP A 243 -1.22 -20.69 -20.29
N ARG A 244 -0.89 -21.74 -19.52
CA ARG A 244 -0.35 -21.56 -18.17
C ARG A 244 1.08 -21.03 -18.26
N VAL A 245 1.37 -19.93 -17.57
CA VAL A 245 2.74 -19.40 -17.45
C VAL A 245 3.56 -20.36 -16.57
N PRO A 246 4.75 -20.81 -17.02
CA PRO A 246 5.60 -21.65 -16.19
C PRO A 246 6.05 -20.88 -14.94
N ALA A 247 6.04 -21.55 -13.78
CA ALA A 247 6.65 -21.02 -12.55
C ALA A 247 8.16 -20.84 -12.80
N ASN A 248 8.67 -19.65 -12.52
CA ASN A 248 10.08 -19.29 -12.71
C ASN A 248 10.90 -19.65 -11.45
#